data_AF-A0A2V6Z4B0-F1
#
_entry.id   AF-A0A2V6Z4B0-F1
#
_cell.length_a   1.000
_cell.length_b   1.000
_cell.length_c   1.000
_cell.angle_alpha   90.00
_cell.angle_beta   90.00
_cell.angle_gamma   90.00
#
_symmetry.space_group_name_H-M   'P 1'
#
loop_
_entity.id
_entity.type
_entity.pdbx_description
1 polymer ?
#
loop_
_entity_poly.entity_id
_entity_poly.type
_entity_poly.pdbx_seq_one_letter_code
_entity_poly.pdbx_strand_id
1 'polypeptide(L)'
;MAVTAQQASQEAQWLSDRLSVQVRWVAVGILAFVWGLIISPPKGLELSPRLLLWAGLFAILALLLDLLQYVFGYIYTMKILRKIEREKAEQSYSRRHPLYLLRDACFVAKQVVVFVAGIVLAVAVVPPLLAG
;
A
#
# COMPACT_ATOMS: atom_id res chain seq x y z
N MET A 1 9.28 31.08 -3.07
CA MET A 1 9.20 30.65 -4.48
C MET A 1 7.76 30.27 -4.78
N ALA A 2 7.15 30.79 -5.84
CA ALA A 2 5.81 30.39 -6.26
C ALA A 2 5.90 29.07 -7.04
N VAL A 3 5.05 28.09 -6.71
CA VAL A 3 4.98 26.78 -7.38
C VAL A 3 3.78 26.78 -8.32
N THR A 4 3.94 26.31 -9.55
CA THR A 4 2.82 26.21 -10.50
C THR A 4 1.98 24.95 -10.22
N ALA A 5 0.69 24.97 -10.58
CA ALA A 5 -0.19 23.81 -10.40
C ALA A 5 0.31 22.56 -11.15
N GLN A 6 0.96 22.75 -12.30
CA GLN A 6 1.56 21.66 -13.08
C GLN A 6 2.75 21.03 -12.35
N GLN A 7 3.64 21.85 -11.77
CA GLN A 7 4.76 21.37 -10.96
C GLN A 7 4.26 20.59 -9.73
N ALA A 8 3.25 21.12 -9.03
CA ALA A 8 2.66 20.44 -7.88
C ALA A 8 2.03 19.08 -8.26
N SER A 9 1.38 18.98 -9.42
CA SER A 9 0.80 17.71 -9.89
C SER A 9 1.86 16.68 -10.27
N GLN A 10 2.96 17.10 -10.91
CA GLN A 10 4.05 16.19 -11.28
C GLN A 10 4.75 15.65 -10.03
N GLU A 11 5.03 16.52 -9.06
CA GLU A 11 5.62 16.13 -7.79
C GLU A 11 4.72 15.14 -7.02
N ALA A 12 3.41 15.42 -6.96
CA ALA A 12 2.45 14.53 -6.32
C ALA A 12 2.39 13.14 -6.99
N GLN A 13 2.49 13.07 -8.32
CA GLN A 13 2.54 11.80 -9.05
C GLN A 13 3.81 11.01 -8.70
N TRP A 14 4.97 11.67 -8.75
CA TRP A 14 6.24 11.05 -8.40
C TRP A 14 6.25 10.52 -6.96
N LEU A 15 5.77 11.32 -5.99
CA LEU A 15 5.65 10.91 -4.60
C LEU A 15 4.71 9.73 -4.43
N SER A 16 3.55 9.73 -5.11
CA SER A 16 2.57 8.65 -5.03
C SER A 16 3.13 7.33 -5.56
N ASP A 17 3.90 7.38 -6.64
CA ASP A 17 4.56 6.20 -7.21
C ASP A 17 5.64 5.67 -6.26
N ARG A 18 6.48 6.56 -5.71
CA ARG A 18 7.50 6.20 -4.72
C ARG A 18 6.88 5.57 -3.47
N LEU A 19 5.82 6.18 -2.93
CA LEU A 19 5.11 5.64 -1.77
C LEU A 19 4.56 4.24 -2.07
N SER A 20 3.96 4.02 -3.23
CA SER A 20 3.44 2.69 -3.62
C SER A 20 4.55 1.64 -3.72
N VAL A 21 5.71 2.01 -4.27
CA VAL A 21 6.90 1.14 -4.30
C VAL A 21 7.37 0.82 -2.88
N GLN A 22 7.47 1.81 -2.00
CA GLN A 22 7.92 1.60 -0.62
C GLN A 22 6.95 0.73 0.18
N VAL A 23 5.63 0.96 0.06
CA VAL A 23 4.59 0.13 0.70
C VAL A 23 4.76 -1.34 0.31
N ARG A 24 5.01 -1.63 -0.98
CA ARG A 24 5.25 -3.00 -1.45
C ARG A 24 6.50 -3.62 -0.82
N TRP A 25 7.62 -2.90 -0.82
CA TRP A 25 8.86 -3.41 -0.24
C TRP A 25 8.75 -3.65 1.25
N VAL A 26 8.11 -2.74 1.99
CA VAL A 26 7.88 -2.90 3.43
C VAL A 26 6.97 -4.10 3.68
N ALA A 27 5.85 -4.24 2.95
CA ALA A 27 4.95 -5.37 3.13
C ALA A 27 5.63 -6.71 2.81
N VAL A 28 6.40 -6.81 1.72
CA VAL A 28 7.18 -8.00 1.37
C VAL A 28 8.24 -8.30 2.42
N GLY A 29 8.93 -7.27 2.93
CA GLY A 29 9.91 -7.40 4.01
C GLY A 29 9.28 -7.94 5.30
N ILE A 30 8.12 -7.41 5.71
CA ILE A 30 7.35 -7.91 6.85
C ILE A 30 6.98 -9.38 6.64
N LEU A 31 6.49 -9.76 5.45
CA LEU A 31 6.13 -11.16 5.17
C LEU A 31 7.31 -12.10 5.24
N ALA A 32 8.44 -11.73 4.62
CA ALA A 32 9.66 -12.52 4.67
C ALA A 32 10.15 -12.70 6.12
N PHE A 33 10.11 -11.63 6.91
CA PHE A 33 10.55 -11.65 8.30
C PHE A 33 9.63 -12.48 9.20
N VAL A 34 8.31 -12.27 9.11
CA VAL A 34 7.30 -13.06 9.82
C VAL A 34 7.43 -14.55 9.48
N TRP A 35 7.57 -14.88 8.21
CA TRP A 35 7.75 -16.26 7.75
C TRP A 35 9.01 -16.89 8.35
N GLY A 36 10.14 -16.16 8.33
CA GLY A 36 11.40 -16.60 8.93
C GLY A 36 11.28 -16.89 10.42
N LEU A 37 10.63 -15.99 11.18
CA LEU A 37 10.42 -16.16 12.62
C LEU A 37 9.48 -17.31 12.96
N ILE A 38 8.49 -17.61 12.11
CA ILE A 38 7.56 -18.73 12.33
C ILE A 38 8.24 -20.08 12.09
N ILE A 39 9.04 -20.21 11.03
CA ILE A 39 9.69 -21.49 10.68
C ILE A 39 10.90 -21.77 11.55
N SER A 40 11.69 -20.75 11.82
CA SER A 40 12.96 -20.86 12.54
C SER A 40 12.99 -19.83 13.67
N PRO A 41 12.15 -19.99 14.71
CA PRO A 41 12.15 -19.07 15.83
C PRO A 41 13.52 -19.11 16.53
N PRO A 42 14.11 -17.95 16.87
CA PRO A 42 15.35 -17.89 17.62
C PRO A 42 15.21 -18.55 18.99
N LYS A 43 16.23 -19.32 19.39
CA LYS A 43 16.23 -20.01 20.69
C LYS A 43 16.25 -18.99 21.83
N GLY A 44 15.43 -19.19 22.86
CA GLY A 44 15.35 -18.31 24.02
C GLY A 44 14.47 -17.07 23.86
N LEU A 45 13.85 -16.88 22.68
CA LEU A 45 12.91 -15.79 22.40
C LEU A 45 11.48 -16.33 22.36
N GLU A 46 10.67 -15.93 23.33
CA GLU A 46 9.24 -16.27 23.35
C GLU A 46 8.45 -15.32 22.45
N LEU A 47 8.35 -15.68 21.17
CA LEU A 47 7.56 -14.94 20.19
C LEU A 47 6.10 -15.40 20.20
N SER A 48 5.16 -14.47 20.10
CA SER A 48 3.74 -14.78 19.95
C SER A 48 3.39 -15.12 18.50
N PRO A 49 3.07 -16.39 18.15
CA PRO A 49 2.75 -16.75 16.77
C PRO A 49 1.50 -16.02 16.27
N ARG A 50 0.55 -15.73 17.16
CA ARG A 50 -0.67 -15.00 16.83
C ARG A 50 -0.37 -13.58 16.36
N LEU A 51 0.51 -12.85 17.05
CA LEU A 51 0.88 -11.49 16.65
C LEU A 51 1.66 -11.48 15.32
N LEU A 52 2.56 -12.44 15.13
CA LEU A 52 3.29 -12.61 13.87
C LEU A 52 2.32 -12.87 12.70
N LEU A 53 1.33 -13.74 12.88
CA LEU A 53 0.30 -14.00 11.87
C LEU A 53 -0.54 -12.75 11.55
N TRP A 54 -0.90 -11.95 12.56
CA TRP A 54 -1.60 -10.68 12.32
C TRP A 54 -0.75 -9.68 11.55
N ALA A 55 0.55 -9.56 11.86
CA ALA A 55 1.46 -8.70 11.10
C ALA A 55 1.54 -9.14 9.63
N GLY A 56 1.67 -10.45 9.38
CA GLY A 56 1.65 -11.01 8.03
C GLY A 56 0.32 -10.76 7.31
N LEU A 57 -0.81 -10.96 7.98
CA LEU A 57 -2.14 -10.73 7.40
C LEU A 57 -2.33 -9.26 6.98
N PHE A 58 -1.93 -8.30 7.82
CA PHE A 58 -1.99 -6.88 7.46
C PHE A 58 -1.05 -6.55 6.30
N ALA A 59 0.15 -7.13 6.24
CA ALA A 59 1.04 -6.95 5.09
C ALA A 59 0.41 -7.48 3.77
N ILE A 60 -0.24 -8.65 3.80
CA ILE A 60 -0.98 -9.17 2.64
C ILE A 60 -2.12 -8.22 2.25
N LEU A 61 -2.90 -7.75 3.23
CA LEU A 61 -4.00 -6.83 2.97
C LEU A 61 -3.52 -5.52 2.34
N ALA A 62 -2.36 -5.00 2.77
CA ALA A 62 -1.75 -3.81 2.15
C ALA A 62 -1.39 -4.06 0.67
N LEU A 63 -0.83 -5.22 0.34
CA LEU A 63 -0.53 -5.59 -1.06
C LEU A 63 -1.80 -5.77 -1.90
N LEU A 64 -2.86 -6.34 -1.33
CA LEU A 64 -4.16 -6.47 -2.02
C LEU A 64 -4.77 -5.11 -2.30
N LEU A 65 -4.71 -4.18 -1.35
CA LEU A 65 -5.16 -2.79 -1.56
C LEU A 65 -4.31 -2.04 -2.59
N ASP A 66 -2.99 -2.28 -2.62
CA ASP A 66 -2.10 -1.76 -3.66
C ASP A 66 -2.53 -2.26 -5.05
N LEU A 67 -2.78 -3.56 -5.20
CA LEU A 67 -3.26 -4.14 -6.45
C LEU A 67 -4.62 -3.55 -6.86
N LEU A 68 -5.58 -3.49 -5.93
CA LEU A 68 -6.91 -2.94 -6.20
C LEU A 68 -6.87 -1.48 -6.64
N GLN A 69 -5.98 -0.66 -6.05
CA GLN A 69 -5.75 0.70 -6.51
C GLN A 69 -5.37 0.71 -8.00
N TYR A 70 -4.40 -0.10 -8.43
CA TYR A 70 -4.00 -0.16 -9.83
C TYR A 70 -5.12 -0.68 -10.73
N VAL A 71 -5.91 -1.66 -10.27
CA VAL A 71 -7.06 -2.18 -11.02
C VAL A 71 -8.12 -1.10 -11.24
N PHE A 72 -8.52 -0.35 -10.20
CA PHE A 72 -9.51 0.72 -10.35
C PHE A 72 -8.99 1.86 -11.23
N GLY A 73 -7.70 2.20 -11.11
CA GLY A 73 -7.05 3.17 -11.99
C GLY A 73 -7.09 2.73 -13.45
N TYR A 74 -6.69 1.48 -13.73
CA TYR A 74 -6.70 0.92 -15.07
C TYR A 74 -8.11 0.91 -15.69
N ILE A 75 -9.11 0.40 -14.96
CA ILE A 75 -10.49 0.35 -15.45
C ILE A 75 -11.00 1.77 -15.76
N TYR A 76 -10.69 2.75 -14.91
CA TYR A 76 -11.16 4.11 -15.12
C TYR A 76 -10.50 4.77 -16.35
N THR A 77 -9.19 4.63 -16.48
CA THR A 77 -8.44 5.12 -17.66
C THR A 77 -8.94 4.48 -18.95
N MET A 78 -9.19 3.16 -18.96
CA MET A 78 -9.74 2.48 -20.13
C MET A 78 -11.16 2.95 -20.49
N LYS A 79 -11.99 3.29 -19.50
CA LYS A 79 -13.31 3.90 -19.75
C LYS A 79 -13.19 5.27 -20.40
N ILE A 80 -12.26 6.10 -19.94
CA ILE A 80 -12.02 7.43 -20.53
C ILE A 80 -11.46 7.31 -21.95
N LEU A 81 -10.48 6.43 -22.17
CA LEU A 81 -9.89 6.20 -23.49
C LEU A 81 -10.96 5.84 -24.53
N ARG A 82 -11.82 4.86 -24.21
CA ARG A 82 -12.94 4.46 -25.09
C ARG A 82 -13.92 5.60 -25.35
N LYS A 83 -14.09 6.53 -24.40
CA LYS A 83 -14.95 7.70 -24.58
C LYS A 83 -14.32 8.72 -25.52
N ILE A 84 -13.01 8.99 -25.37
CA ILE A 84 -12.24 9.85 -26.27
C ILE A 84 -12.28 9.30 -27.70
N GLU A 85 -12.06 8.00 -27.89
CA GLU A 85 -12.10 7.36 -29.21
C GLU A 85 -13.48 7.47 -29.89
N ARG A 86 -14.56 7.35 -29.11
CA ARG A 86 -15.94 7.44 -29.61
C ARG A 86 -16.36 8.88 -29.93
N GLU A 87 -16.05 9.82 -29.04
CA GLU A 87 -16.51 11.20 -29.14
C GLU A 87 -15.54 12.08 -29.93
N LYS A 88 -14.32 11.60 -30.22
CA LYS A 88 -13.20 12.36 -30.83
C LYS A 88 -12.96 13.70 -30.12
N ALA A 89 -13.26 13.75 -28.83
CA ALA A 89 -13.19 14.93 -27.99
C ALA A 89 -12.31 14.65 -26.78
N GLU A 90 -11.58 15.66 -26.34
CA GLU A 90 -10.78 15.58 -25.11
C GLU A 90 -11.70 15.35 -23.91
N GLN A 91 -11.31 14.43 -23.04
CA GLN A 91 -12.03 14.15 -21.79
C GLN A 91 -11.09 14.38 -20.62
N SER A 92 -11.61 15.03 -19.58
CA SER A 92 -10.90 15.23 -18.32
C SER A 92 -11.26 14.14 -17.31
N TYR A 93 -10.33 13.82 -16.42
CA TYR A 93 -10.60 12.93 -15.29
C TYR A 93 -11.54 13.62 -14.32
N SER A 94 -12.68 12.97 -14.02
CA SER A 94 -13.60 13.42 -12.98
C SER A 94 -13.20 12.85 -11.63
N ARG A 95 -12.81 13.72 -10.70
CA ARG A 95 -12.46 13.34 -9.32
C ARG A 95 -13.66 12.81 -8.51
N ARG A 96 -14.89 13.04 -8.98
CA ARG A 96 -16.12 12.54 -8.35
C ARG A 96 -16.52 11.17 -8.87
N HIS A 97 -15.83 10.63 -9.87
CA HIS A 97 -16.16 9.31 -10.42
C HIS A 97 -15.87 8.23 -9.38
N PRO A 98 -16.75 7.24 -9.17
CA PRO A 98 -16.60 6.24 -8.12
C PRO A 98 -15.29 5.45 -8.23
N LEU A 99 -14.86 5.09 -9.45
CA LEU A 99 -13.56 4.41 -9.65
C LEU A 99 -12.35 5.27 -9.24
N TYR A 100 -12.43 6.59 -9.39
CA TYR A 100 -11.38 7.51 -8.95
C TYR A 100 -11.34 7.55 -7.42
N LEU A 101 -12.51 7.67 -6.78
CA LEU A 101 -12.64 7.67 -5.32
C LEU A 101 -12.19 6.34 -4.69
N LEU A 102 -12.54 5.20 -5.29
CA LEU A 102 -12.12 3.88 -4.83
C LEU A 102 -10.61 3.70 -4.96
N ARG A 103 -10.02 4.15 -6.06
CA ARG A 103 -8.57 4.17 -6.25
C ARG A 103 -7.88 4.96 -5.14
N ASP A 104 -8.36 6.18 -4.87
CA ASP A 104 -7.78 7.05 -3.84
C ASP A 104 -7.98 6.48 -2.43
N ALA A 105 -9.15 5.88 -2.15
CA ALA A 105 -9.41 5.18 -0.89
C ALA A 105 -8.47 3.99 -0.68
N CYS A 106 -8.26 3.15 -1.71
CA CYS A 106 -7.29 2.06 -1.66
C CYS A 106 -5.86 2.57 -1.45
N PHE A 107 -5.49 3.67 -2.10
CA PHE A 107 -4.19 4.30 -1.92
C PHE A 107 -3.96 4.71 -0.47
N VAL A 108 -4.91 5.39 0.17
CA VAL A 108 -4.77 5.77 1.59
C VAL A 108 -4.81 4.54 2.51
N ALA A 109 -5.75 3.62 2.28
CA ALA A 109 -5.94 2.44 3.12
C ALA A 109 -4.68 1.56 3.16
N LYS A 110 -4.02 1.30 2.03
CA LYS A 110 -2.80 0.46 2.02
C LYS A 110 -1.67 1.04 2.88
N GLN A 111 -1.55 2.37 2.98
CA GLN A 111 -0.53 3.05 3.77
C GLN A 111 -0.79 2.84 5.26
N VAL A 112 -2.04 3.05 5.68
CA VAL A 112 -2.45 2.82 7.07
C VAL A 112 -2.26 1.35 7.44
N VAL A 113 -2.68 0.43 6.57
CA VAL A 113 -2.59 -1.00 6.83
C VAL A 113 -1.15 -1.48 6.92
N VAL A 114 -0.24 -1.06 6.03
CA VAL A 114 1.17 -1.45 6.12
C VAL A 114 1.86 -0.87 7.36
N PHE A 115 1.47 0.34 7.77
CA PHE A 115 1.98 0.94 9.00
C PHE A 115 1.52 0.16 10.24
N VAL A 116 0.24 -0.22 10.29
CA VAL A 116 -0.29 -1.11 11.34
C VAL A 116 0.42 -2.47 11.33
N ALA A 117 0.70 -3.05 10.16
CA ALA A 117 1.48 -4.28 10.05
C ALA A 117 2.86 -4.16 10.71
N GLY A 118 3.55 -3.04 10.47
CA GLY A 118 4.84 -2.74 11.10
C GLY A 118 4.75 -2.59 12.62
N ILE A 119 3.72 -1.92 13.13
CA ILE A 119 3.49 -1.79 14.59
C ILE A 119 3.22 -3.16 15.21
N VAL A 120 2.35 -3.98 14.62
CA VAL A 120 2.04 -5.31 15.14
C VAL A 120 3.28 -6.19 15.15
N LEU A 121 4.12 -6.10 14.11
CA LEU A 121 5.40 -6.81 14.08
C LEU A 121 6.34 -6.32 15.20
N ALA A 122 6.47 -5.01 15.39
CA ALA A 122 7.29 -4.45 16.46
C ALA A 122 6.82 -4.90 17.84
N VAL A 123 5.51 -4.90 18.10
CA VAL A 123 4.92 -5.42 19.36
C VAL A 123 5.18 -6.92 19.52
N ALA A 124 5.20 -7.69 18.44
CA ALA A 124 5.48 -9.13 18.49
C ALA A 124 6.95 -9.46 18.83
N VAL A 125 7.89 -8.58 18.48
CA VAL A 125 9.33 -8.89 18.46
C VAL A 125 10.14 -8.07 19.46
N VAL A 126 9.84 -6.78 19.64
CA VAL A 126 10.63 -5.88 20.49
C VAL A 126 10.59 -6.26 21.97
N PRO A 127 9.42 -6.54 22.59
CA PRO A 127 9.40 -6.90 24.02
C PRO A 127 10.18 -8.19 24.32
N PRO A 128 10.03 -9.30 23.54
CA PRO A 128 10.87 -10.49 23.72
C PRO A 128 12.37 -10.22 23.53
N LEU A 129 12.76 -9.32 22.62
CA LEU A 129 14.17 -8.94 22.40
C LEU A 129 14.77 -8.15 23.56
N LEU A 130 13.97 -7.37 24.30
CA LEU A 130 14.44 -6.60 25.44
C LEU A 130 14.44 -7.41 26.75
N ALA A 131 13.72 -8.54 26.77
CA ALA A 131 13.58 -9.40 27.93
C ALA A 131 14.59 -10.56 27.98
N GLY A 132 15.21 -10.90 26.84
CA GLY A 132 16.28 -11.90 26.73
C GLY A 132 17.67 -11.26 26.84
#